data_AF-A0A925TIN1-F1
#
_entry.id   AF-A0A925TIN1-F1
#
_cell.length_a   1.000
_cell.length_b   1.000
_cell.length_c   1.000
_cell.angle_alpha   90.00
_cell.angle_beta   90.00
_cell.angle_gamma   90.00
#
_symmetry.space_group_name_H-M   'P 1'
#
loop_
_entity.id
_entity.type
_entity.pdbx_description
1 polymer ?
#
loop_
_entity_poly.entity_id
_entity_poly.type
_entity_poly.pdbx_seq_one_letter_code
_entity_poly.pdbx_strand_id
1 'polypeptide(L)'
;PGLLRAKGFFWTRDQPDEMQFMSVAGGVVRYDTLNYWWAAMIENGKARIEDRPEKIRALWAEPHGDRRQEMVFIGTGLDEAAIRAALEGCLA
;
A
#
# COMPACT_ATOMS: atom_id res chain seq x y z
N PRO A 1 12.48 17.20 -16.04
CA PRO A 1 11.59 16.05 -16.31
C PRO A 1 11.95 14.91 -15.37
N GLY A 2 10.98 14.43 -14.59
CA GLY A 2 11.24 13.41 -13.59
C GLY A 2 10.27 13.43 -12.43
N LEU A 3 10.43 12.44 -11.55
CA LEU A 3 9.65 12.29 -10.33
C LEU A 3 9.92 13.45 -9.38
N LEU A 4 8.87 14.11 -8.91
CA LEU A 4 8.92 15.16 -7.89
C LEU A 4 8.56 14.59 -6.51
N ARG A 5 7.50 13.79 -6.47
CA ARG A 5 7.01 13.11 -5.28
C ARG A 5 6.43 11.75 -5.62
N ALA A 6 6.57 10.81 -4.69
CA ALA A 6 5.73 9.63 -4.65
C ALA A 6 5.26 9.41 -3.21
N LYS A 7 4.08 8.83 -3.02
CA LYS A 7 3.62 8.40 -1.70
C LYS A 7 2.59 7.29 -1.83
N GLY A 8 2.44 6.47 -0.80
CA GLY A 8 1.38 5.49 -0.81
C GLY A 8 1.57 4.35 0.15
N PHE A 9 0.50 3.57 0.28
CA PHE A 9 0.50 2.32 1.00
C PHE A 9 1.02 1.21 0.11
N PHE A 10 1.81 0.32 0.68
CA PHE A 10 2.23 -0.90 0.01
C PHE A 10 2.12 -2.08 0.98
N TRP A 11 1.95 -3.27 0.41
CA TRP A 11 1.81 -4.53 1.14
C TRP A 11 2.86 -5.52 0.64
N THR A 12 3.49 -6.27 1.54
CA THR A 12 4.55 -7.22 1.18
C THR A 12 4.30 -8.58 1.83
N ARG A 13 4.87 -9.63 1.23
CA ARG A 13 4.81 -10.99 1.79
C ARG A 13 5.55 -11.10 3.13
N ASP A 14 6.65 -10.37 3.28
CA ASP A 14 7.53 -10.46 4.46
C ASP A 14 6.92 -9.78 5.70
N GLN A 15 6.06 -8.80 5.50
CA GLN A 15 5.36 -8.07 6.57
C GLN A 15 3.85 -8.02 6.29
N PRO A 16 3.16 -9.18 6.28
CA PRO A 16 1.81 -9.28 5.75
C PRO A 16 0.75 -8.62 6.65
N ASP A 17 1.09 -8.38 7.91
CA ASP A 17 0.19 -7.78 8.90
C ASP A 17 0.30 -6.26 8.95
N GLU A 18 1.42 -5.72 8.45
CA GLU A 18 1.77 -4.31 8.59
C GLU A 18 1.38 -3.50 7.36
N MET A 19 0.73 -2.37 7.61
CA MET A 19 0.45 -1.34 6.61
C MET A 19 1.70 -0.48 6.43
N GLN A 20 2.49 -0.81 5.43
CA GLN A 20 3.67 -0.04 5.06
C GLN A 20 3.26 1.21 4.28
N PHE A 21 4.00 2.29 4.49
CA PHE A 21 3.82 3.54 3.77
C PHE A 21 5.14 4.07 3.27
N MET A 22 5.21 4.39 1.98
CA MET A 22 6.38 5.02 1.36
C MET A 22 6.11 6.50 1.11
N SER A 23 7.16 7.31 1.24
CA SER A 23 7.18 8.71 0.81
C SER A 23 8.50 9.04 0.15
N VAL A 24 8.41 9.66 -1.04
CA VAL A 24 9.54 10.14 -1.82
C VAL A 24 9.36 11.63 -2.07
N ALA A 25 10.40 12.41 -1.82
CA ALA A 25 10.45 13.83 -2.16
C ALA A 25 11.86 14.19 -2.64
N GLY A 26 11.98 14.56 -3.91
CA GLY A 26 13.30 14.71 -4.55
C GLY A 26 14.08 13.40 -4.50
N GLY A 27 15.34 13.44 -4.05
CA GLY A 27 16.21 12.26 -3.96
C GLY A 27 16.09 11.45 -2.66
N VAL A 28 15.14 11.78 -1.77
CA VAL A 28 14.98 11.11 -0.47
C VAL A 28 13.80 10.17 -0.52
N VAL A 29 14.03 8.91 -0.12
CA VAL A 29 13.01 7.88 0.06
C VAL A 29 12.92 7.53 1.54
N ARG A 30 11.71 7.43 2.06
CA ARG A 30 11.41 6.90 3.40
C ARG A 30 10.28 5.88 3.30
N TYR A 31 10.32 4.87 4.15
CA TYR A 31 9.21 3.97 4.37
C TYR A 31 9.06 3.72 5.88
N ASP A 32 7.81 3.60 6.33
CA ASP A 32 7.45 3.44 7.73
C ASP A 32 6.22 2.52 7.86
N THR A 33 6.12 1.79 8.97
CA THR A 33 4.90 1.08 9.35
C THR A 33 3.93 2.07 10.01
N LEU A 34 2.77 2.30 9.40
CA LEU A 34 1.77 3.23 9.96
C LEU A 34 0.78 2.56 10.90
N ASN A 35 0.42 1.31 10.63
CA ASN A 35 -0.56 0.55 11.40
C ASN A 35 -0.57 -0.92 10.99
N TYR A 36 -1.52 -1.69 11.52
CA TYR A 36 -1.85 -3.03 11.03
C TYR A 36 -3.06 -3.00 10.11
N TRP A 37 -3.12 -3.91 9.14
CA TRP A 37 -4.30 -4.13 8.30
C TRP A 37 -5.48 -4.60 9.15
N TRP A 38 -6.70 -4.22 8.80
CA TRP A 38 -7.89 -4.74 9.49
C TRP A 38 -8.02 -6.25 9.34
N ALA A 39 -7.64 -6.79 8.18
CA ALA A 39 -7.60 -8.23 7.96
C ALA A 39 -6.68 -8.94 8.97
N ALA A 40 -5.48 -8.42 9.20
CA ALA A 40 -4.55 -8.96 10.21
C ALA A 40 -5.10 -8.85 11.65
N MET A 41 -5.75 -7.72 11.97
CA MET A 41 -6.37 -7.52 13.28
C MET A 41 -7.56 -8.46 13.52
N ILE A 42 -8.27 -8.88 12.47
CA ILE A 42 -9.35 -9.87 12.57
C ILE A 42 -8.77 -11.27 12.73
N GLU A 43 -7.77 -11.62 11.92
CA GLU A 43 -7.09 -12.92 11.97
C GLU A 43 -6.46 -13.21 13.34
N ASN A 44 -5.91 -12.19 14.00
CA ASN A 44 -5.32 -12.34 15.34
C ASN A 44 -6.31 -12.12 16.50
N GLY A 45 -7.61 -11.95 16.20
CA GLY A 45 -8.68 -11.81 17.19
C GLY A 45 -8.72 -10.47 17.94
N LYS A 46 -7.94 -9.46 17.53
CA LYS A 46 -7.99 -8.12 18.13
C LYS A 46 -9.15 -7.26 17.61
N ALA A 47 -9.78 -7.66 16.51
CA ALA A 47 -10.93 -6.99 15.92
C ALA A 47 -11.95 -8.01 15.38
N ARG A 48 -13.21 -7.60 15.23
CA ARG A 48 -14.24 -8.41 14.58
C ARG A 48 -14.59 -7.86 13.21
N ILE A 49 -15.06 -8.73 12.32
CA ILE A 49 -15.37 -8.39 10.94
C ILE A 49 -16.52 -7.36 10.83
N GLU A 50 -17.44 -7.38 11.79
CA GLU A 50 -18.57 -6.46 11.91
C GLU A 50 -18.13 -5.05 12.32
N ASP A 51 -17.03 -4.94 13.09
CA ASP A 51 -16.53 -3.68 13.66
C ASP A 51 -15.72 -2.84 12.64
N ARG A 52 -15.48 -3.38 11.43
CA ARG A 52 -14.73 -2.67 10.39
C ARG A 52 -15.43 -1.37 9.98
N PRO A 53 -14.71 -0.22 9.93
CA PRO A 53 -15.24 1.03 9.41
C PRO A 53 -15.72 0.89 7.97
N GLU A 54 -16.72 1.69 7.57
CA GLU A 54 -17.30 1.65 6.22
C GLU A 54 -16.25 1.82 5.12
N LYS A 55 -15.27 2.71 5.32
CA LYS A 55 -14.14 2.91 4.41
C LYS A 55 -13.31 1.64 4.20
N ILE A 56 -13.17 0.79 5.22
CA ILE A 56 -12.42 -0.47 5.13
C ILE A 56 -13.27 -1.52 4.43
N ARG A 57 -14.59 -1.55 4.69
CA ARG A 57 -15.52 -2.43 3.96
C ARG A 57 -15.50 -2.15 2.46
N ALA A 58 -15.48 -0.87 2.07
CA ALA A 58 -15.40 -0.47 0.67
C ALA A 58 -14.08 -0.85 -0.03
N LEU A 59 -12.99 -1.00 0.74
CA LEU A 59 -11.68 -1.39 0.23
C LEU A 59 -11.41 -2.90 0.36
N TRP A 60 -12.34 -3.65 0.93
CA TRP A 60 -12.15 -5.05 1.23
C TRP A 60 -12.25 -5.91 -0.03
N ALA A 61 -11.20 -6.67 -0.31
CA ALA A 61 -11.15 -7.60 -1.43
C ALA A 61 -10.65 -8.97 -0.97
N GLU A 62 -11.48 -10.00 -1.16
CA GLU A 62 -11.08 -11.38 -0.88
C GLU A 62 -9.98 -11.84 -1.85
N PRO A 63 -9.01 -12.65 -1.40
CA PRO A 63 -8.91 -13.24 -0.06
C PRO A 63 -8.08 -12.40 0.95
N HIS A 64 -7.67 -11.19 0.58
CA HIS A 64 -6.64 -10.44 1.32
C HIS A 64 -7.19 -9.35 2.26
N GLY A 65 -8.49 -9.11 2.20
CA GLY A 65 -9.18 -8.09 2.97
C GLY A 65 -8.81 -6.68 2.54
N ASP A 66 -8.40 -5.81 3.47
CA ASP A 66 -8.07 -4.40 3.17
C ASP A 66 -6.60 -4.18 2.74
N ARG A 67 -5.80 -5.26 2.69
CA ARG A 67 -4.42 -5.27 2.20
C ARG A 67 -4.37 -4.88 0.73
N ARG A 68 -3.55 -3.88 0.37
CA ARG A 68 -3.52 -3.35 -1.00
C ARG A 68 -2.21 -2.62 -1.35
N GLN A 69 -2.00 -2.47 -2.65
CA GLN A 69 -1.04 -1.53 -3.23
C GLN A 69 -1.78 -0.24 -3.63
N GLU A 70 -1.41 0.90 -3.07
CA GLU A 70 -2.04 2.19 -3.38
C GLU A 70 -1.00 3.30 -3.34
N MET A 71 -0.46 3.65 -4.51
CA MET A 71 0.64 4.60 -4.64
C MET A 71 0.33 5.66 -5.69
N VAL A 72 0.80 6.88 -5.44
CA VAL A 72 0.74 8.00 -6.39
C VAL A 72 2.15 8.46 -6.71
N PHE A 73 2.40 8.72 -8.00
CA PHE A 73 3.63 9.28 -8.53
C PHE A 73 3.31 10.61 -9.19
N ILE A 74 4.04 11.66 -8.80
CA ILE A 74 3.81 13.04 -9.23
C ILE A 74 5.09 13.55 -9.85
N GLY A 75 5.04 13.97 -11.11
CA GLY A 75 6.20 14.44 -11.85
C GLY A 75 5.85 14.90 -13.26
N THR A 76 6.86 15.30 -14.00
CA THR A 76 6.72 15.77 -15.39
C THR A 76 7.43 14.83 -16.35
N GLY A 77 6.73 14.40 -17.41
CA GLY A 77 7.27 13.44 -18.38
C GLY A 77 7.53 12.06 -17.77
N LEU A 78 6.69 11.62 -16.84
CA LEU A 78 6.78 10.28 -16.26
C LEU A 78 6.36 9.23 -17.31
N ASP A 79 7.13 8.16 -17.41
CA ASP A 79 6.74 6.97 -18.16
C ASP A 79 5.91 6.06 -17.26
N GLU A 80 4.59 6.23 -17.34
CA GLU A 80 3.63 5.46 -16.53
C GLU A 80 3.72 3.96 -16.82
N ALA A 81 3.93 3.56 -18.08
CA ALA A 81 4.02 2.16 -18.47
C ALA A 81 5.26 1.49 -17.87
N ALA A 82 6.40 2.18 -17.91
CA ALA A 82 7.63 1.69 -17.29
C ALA A 82 7.49 1.57 -15.76
N ILE A 83 6.87 2.57 -15.09
CA ILE A 83 6.60 2.52 -13.65
C ILE A 83 5.69 1.34 -13.31
N ARG A 84 4.60 1.15 -14.05
CA ARG A 84 3.68 0.03 -13.86
C ARG A 84 4.39 -1.30 -14.04
N ALA A 85 5.14 -1.47 -15.13
CA ALA A 85 5.87 -2.72 -15.39
C ALA A 85 6.87 -3.05 -14.27
N ALA A 86 7.55 -2.05 -13.71
CA ALA A 86 8.45 -2.25 -12.57
C ALA A 86 7.70 -2.72 -11.32
N LEU A 87 6.53 -2.13 -11.03
CA LEU A 87 5.68 -2.53 -9.90
C LEU A 87 5.10 -3.94 -10.07
N GLU A 88 4.63 -4.28 -11.28
CA GLU A 88 4.15 -5.63 -11.61
C GLU A 88 5.27 -6.68 -11.45
N GLY A 89 6.50 -6.32 -11.80
CA GLY A 89 7.69 -7.17 -11.59
C GLY A 89 7.95 -7.51 -10.12
N CYS A 90 7.41 -6.75 -9.16
CA CYS A 90 7.51 -7.05 -7.74
C CYS A 90 6.49 -8.09 -7.24
N LEU A 91 5.52 -8.50 -8.05
CA LEU A 91 4.45 -9.43 -7.66
C LEU A 91 4.81 -10.93 -7.82
N ALA A 92 6.03 -11.23 -8.27
CA ALA A 92 6.50 -12.60 -8.55
C ALA A 92 6.60 -13.51 -7.31
#